data_AF-S0FJ44-F1
#
_entry.id   AF-S0FJ44-F1
#
_cell.length_a   1.000
_cell.length_b   1.000
_cell.length_c   1.000
_cell.angle_alpha   90.00
_cell.angle_beta   90.00
_cell.angle_gamma   90.00
#
_symmetry.space_group_name_H-M   'P 1'
#
loop_
_entity.id
_entity.type
_entity.pdbx_description
1 polymer ?
#
loop_
_entity_poly.entity_id
_entity_poly.type
_entity_poly.pdbx_seq_one_letter_code
_entity_poly.pdbx_strand_id
1 'polypeptide(L)'
;MKNNIIFMCIAFTVHMFCVKMYIMIAKEVLQMSETTNLTIRIDKELKEQADQLFSELGMNMTTAFTIFVRQSVRQGKIPFEISLNVPNVETIAAMEEANRISRDPNAKRYSSFEELVAEVKNEL
;
A
#
# COMPACT_ATOMS: atom_id res chain seq x y z
N MET A 1 46.18 42.67 -17.05
CA MET A 1 44.95 42.83 -16.24
C MET A 1 43.84 41.83 -16.59
N LYS A 2 43.59 41.50 -17.86
CA LYS A 2 42.52 40.55 -18.26
C LYS A 2 42.69 39.12 -17.71
N ASN A 3 43.92 38.60 -17.65
CA ASN A 3 44.18 37.23 -17.22
C ASN A 3 43.88 36.96 -15.74
N ASN A 4 44.06 37.97 -14.88
CA ASN A 4 43.83 37.82 -13.44
C ASN A 4 42.33 37.76 -13.10
N ILE A 5 41.51 38.47 -13.88
CA ILE A 5 40.04 38.48 -13.76
C ILE A 5 39.47 37.12 -14.21
N ILE A 6 40.00 36.53 -15.28
CA ILE A 6 39.59 35.21 -15.77
C ILE A 6 39.91 34.13 -14.74
N PHE A 7 41.11 34.17 -14.13
CA PHE A 7 41.51 33.22 -13.10
C PHE A 7 40.64 33.32 -11.85
N MET A 8 40.30 34.54 -11.41
CA MET A 8 39.34 34.76 -10.31
C MET A 8 37.94 34.21 -10.64
N CYS A 9 37.44 34.43 -11.87
CA CYS A 9 36.13 33.90 -12.29
C CYS A 9 36.08 32.37 -12.30
N ILE A 10 37.13 31.72 -12.80
CA ILE A 10 37.21 30.26 -12.83
C ILE A 10 37.29 29.71 -11.40
N ALA A 11 38.13 30.30 -10.54
CA ALA A 11 38.24 29.90 -9.14
C ALA A 11 36.90 30.05 -8.39
N PHE A 12 36.18 31.16 -8.61
CA PHE A 12 34.87 31.38 -7.99
C PHE A 12 33.82 30.39 -8.50
N THR A 13 33.84 30.09 -9.81
CA THR A 13 32.91 29.13 -10.42
C THR A 13 33.16 27.71 -9.92
N VAL A 14 34.42 27.27 -9.86
CA VAL A 14 34.80 25.94 -9.35
C VAL A 14 34.47 25.81 -7.86
N HIS A 15 34.75 26.85 -7.07
CA HIS A 15 34.38 26.87 -5.66
C HIS A 15 32.87 26.77 -5.47
N MET A 16 32.10 27.55 -6.23
CA MET A 16 30.64 27.52 -6.17
C MET A 16 30.07 26.17 -6.65
N PHE A 17 30.66 25.54 -7.67
CA PHE A 17 30.25 24.22 -8.15
C PHE A 17 30.55 23.12 -7.12
N CYS A 18 31.73 23.17 -6.50
CA CYS A 18 32.15 22.22 -5.46
C CYS A 18 31.26 22.34 -4.21
N VAL A 19 30.96 23.56 -3.77
CA VAL A 19 30.03 23.82 -2.65
C VAL A 19 28.63 23.32 -2.99
N LYS A 20 28.14 23.55 -4.21
CA LYS A 20 26.80 23.12 -4.63
C LYS A 20 26.70 21.59 -4.76
N MET A 21 27.77 20.94 -5.22
CA MET A 21 27.91 19.48 -5.25
C MET A 21 27.90 18.89 -3.84
N TYR A 22 28.68 19.48 -2.92
CA TYR A 22 28.72 19.06 -1.52
C TYR A 22 27.36 19.22 -0.83
N ILE A 23 26.66 20.32 -1.07
CA ILE A 23 25.30 20.54 -0.54
C ILE A 23 24.30 19.53 -1.12
N MET A 24 24.41 19.19 -2.40
CA MET A 24 23.52 18.21 -3.05
C MET A 24 23.74 16.81 -2.48
N ILE A 25 24.99 16.39 -2.33
CA ILE A 25 25.37 15.11 -1.71
C ILE A 25 24.93 15.07 -0.23
N ALA A 26 25.10 16.17 0.51
CA ALA A 26 24.70 16.24 1.91
C ALA A 26 23.17 16.19 2.11
N LYS A 27 22.38 16.74 1.18
CA LYS A 27 20.91 16.68 1.23
C LYS A 27 20.35 15.28 1.03
N GLU A 28 21.02 14.44 0.24
CA GLU A 28 20.59 13.05 0.00
C GLU A 28 20.81 12.17 1.25
N VAL A 29 21.82 12.50 2.07
CA VAL A 29 22.15 11.78 3.32
C VAL A 29 21.32 12.28 4.53
N LEU A 30 20.81 13.51 4.49
CA LEU A 30 20.03 14.15 5.56
C LEU A 30 18.51 14.10 5.35
N GLN A 31 17.97 13.01 4.80
CA GLN A 31 16.54 12.71 5.01
C GLN A 31 16.34 12.21 6.44
N MET A 32 16.37 13.14 7.39
CA MET A 32 15.71 12.94 8.68
C MET A 32 14.21 12.93 8.42
N SER A 33 13.49 11.94 8.98
CA SER A 33 12.06 11.80 8.77
C SER A 33 11.35 13.08 9.21
N GLU A 34 10.85 13.84 8.25
CA GLU A 34 9.94 14.94 8.56
C GLU A 34 8.68 14.32 9.17
N THR A 35 8.44 14.65 10.44
CA THR A 35 7.22 14.24 11.13
C THR A 35 6.18 15.32 10.92
N THR A 36 4.98 14.91 10.50
CA THR A 36 3.84 15.82 10.34
C THR A 36 2.76 15.41 11.33
N ASN A 37 2.12 16.40 11.95
CA ASN A 37 1.01 16.16 12.87
C ASN A 37 -0.25 15.77 12.09
N LEU A 38 -0.92 14.72 12.54
CA LEU A 38 -2.20 14.27 12.00
C LEU A 38 -3.27 14.36 13.09
N THR A 39 -4.36 15.10 12.82
CA THR A 39 -5.50 15.21 13.73
C THR A 39 -6.70 14.52 13.12
N ILE A 40 -7.24 13.52 13.83
CA ILE A 40 -8.40 12.73 13.41
C ILE A 40 -9.50 12.92 14.44
N ARG A 41 -10.74 13.13 13.99
CA ARG A 41 -11.93 13.08 14.85
C ARG A 41 -12.48 11.67 14.83
N ILE A 42 -12.71 11.12 16.02
CA ILE A 42 -13.26 9.78 16.24
C ILE A 42 -14.33 9.89 17.32
N ASP A 43 -15.34 9.04 17.23
CA ASP A 43 -16.32 8.89 18.30
C ASP A 43 -15.65 8.46 19.61
N LYS A 44 -16.18 8.94 20.73
CA LYS A 44 -15.58 8.69 22.05
C LYS A 44 -15.64 7.21 22.43
N GLU A 45 -16.78 6.55 22.22
CA GLU A 45 -16.96 5.15 22.56
C GLU A 45 -16.08 4.27 21.68
N LEU A 46 -16.01 4.57 20.38
CA LEU A 46 -15.13 3.85 19.46
C LEU A 46 -13.64 4.00 19.84
N LYS A 47 -13.23 5.18 20.30
CA LYS A 47 -11.85 5.39 20.78
C LYS A 47 -11.54 4.53 22.01
N GLU A 48 -12.45 4.49 22.98
CA GLU A 48 -12.26 3.72 24.22
C GLU A 48 -12.17 2.21 23.92
N GLN A 49 -13.04 1.69 23.04
CA GLN A 49 -13.00 0.30 22.60
C GLN A 49 -11.68 -0.04 21.89
N ALA A 50 -11.23 0.82 20.99
CA ALA A 50 -10.00 0.61 20.24
C ALA A 50 -8.75 0.71 21.14
N ASP A 51 -8.72 1.65 22.10
CA ASP A 51 -7.63 1.76 23.06
C ASP A 51 -7.51 0.50 23.94
N GLN A 52 -8.64 -0.06 24.39
CA GLN A 52 -8.65 -1.31 25.14
C GLN A 52 -8.09 -2.46 24.30
N LEU A 53 -8.61 -2.64 23.07
CA LEU A 53 -8.14 -3.67 22.15
C LEU A 53 -6.64 -3.57 21.88
N PHE A 54 -6.13 -2.38 21.54
CA PHE A 54 -4.72 -2.21 21.23
C PHE A 54 -3.82 -2.40 22.46
N SER A 55 -4.30 -2.01 23.65
CA SER A 55 -3.58 -2.27 24.90
C SER A 55 -3.46 -3.77 25.20
N GLU A 56 -4.51 -4.56 24.94
CA GLU A 56 -4.47 -6.03 25.06
C GLU A 56 -3.48 -6.64 24.06
N LEU A 57 -3.31 -6.02 22.89
CA LEU A 57 -2.31 -6.38 21.89
C LEU A 57 -0.89 -5.81 22.18
N GLY A 58 -0.71 -5.06 23.27
CA GLY A 58 0.58 -4.51 23.69
C GLY A 58 1.05 -3.28 22.91
N MET A 59 0.13 -2.51 22.31
CA MET A 59 0.44 -1.28 21.57
C MET A 59 -0.53 -0.15 21.86
N ASN A 60 -0.14 1.08 21.53
CA ASN A 60 -1.03 2.24 21.61
C ASN A 60 -1.70 2.53 20.26
N MET A 61 -2.77 3.33 20.30
CA MET A 61 -3.51 3.78 19.12
C MET A 61 -2.61 4.39 18.03
N THR A 62 -1.66 5.24 18.42
CA THR A 62 -0.73 5.91 17.48
C THR A 62 0.16 4.91 16.75
N THR A 63 0.67 3.90 17.44
CA THR A 63 1.47 2.82 16.88
C THR A 63 0.63 1.97 15.92
N ALA A 64 -0.59 1.60 16.31
CA ALA A 64 -1.51 0.85 15.46
C ALA A 64 -1.82 1.62 14.15
N PHE A 65 -2.10 2.92 14.25
CA PHE A 65 -2.35 3.76 13.08
C PHE A 65 -1.11 3.91 12.19
N THR A 66 0.08 4.05 12.80
CA THR A 66 1.35 4.10 12.06
C THR A 66 1.58 2.81 11.28
N ILE A 67 1.28 1.65 11.87
CA ILE A 67 1.37 0.36 11.18
C ILE A 67 0.37 0.32 10.02
N PHE A 68 -0.88 0.71 10.24
CA PHE A 68 -1.91 0.77 9.19
C PHE A 68 -1.46 1.59 7.98
N VAL A 69 -0.96 2.81 8.19
CA VAL A 69 -0.48 3.67 7.10
C VAL A 69 0.70 3.04 6.37
N ARG A 70 1.67 2.49 7.12
CA ARG A 70 2.84 1.83 6.52
C ARG A 70 2.46 0.61 5.68
N GLN A 71 1.51 -0.19 6.15
CA GLN A 71 1.00 -1.33 5.38
C GLN A 71 0.26 -0.87 4.13
N SER A 72 -0.54 0.19 4.23
CA SER A 72 -1.27 0.75 3.10
C SER A 72 -0.32 1.21 1.99
N VAL A 73 0.73 1.94 2.35
CA VAL A 73 1.77 2.40 1.41
C VAL A 73 2.53 1.21 0.82
N ARG A 74 2.89 0.22 1.63
CA ARG A 74 3.65 -0.95 1.17
C ARG A 74 2.87 -1.79 0.16
N GLN A 75 1.55 -1.92 0.33
CA GLN A 75 0.71 -2.77 -0.51
C GLN A 75 0.01 -2.00 -1.64
N GLY A 76 0.03 -0.66 -1.61
CA GLY A 76 -0.70 0.18 -2.57
C GLY A 76 -2.22 0.04 -2.48
N LYS A 77 -2.74 -0.45 -1.34
CA LYS A 77 -4.18 -0.67 -1.10
C LYS A 77 -4.48 -0.53 0.39
N ILE A 78 -5.75 -0.39 0.75
CA ILE A 78 -6.16 -0.43 2.15
C ILE A 78 -5.96 -1.85 2.68
N PRO A 79 -5.24 -2.05 3.80
CA PRO A 79 -4.84 -3.35 4.34
C PRO A 79 -5.97 -4.08 5.09
N PHE A 80 -7.21 -3.87 4.65
CA PHE A 80 -8.39 -4.64 5.02
C PHE A 80 -9.39 -4.51 3.88
N GLU A 81 -10.26 -5.51 3.77
CA GLU A 81 -11.33 -5.49 2.79
C GLU A 81 -12.40 -4.47 3.19
N ILE A 82 -12.75 -3.57 2.26
CA ILE A 82 -13.84 -2.60 2.47
C ILE A 82 -15.06 -3.16 1.76
N SER A 83 -15.83 -3.97 2.47
CA SER A 83 -17.10 -4.48 2.00
C SER A 83 -18.20 -4.12 3.00
N LEU A 84 -19.36 -3.72 2.48
CA LEU A 84 -20.60 -4.02 3.16
C LEU A 84 -20.70 -5.55 3.08
N ASN A 85 -21.03 -6.26 4.15
CA ASN A 85 -21.06 -7.75 4.23
C ASN A 85 -22.00 -8.46 3.22
N VAL A 86 -22.36 -7.81 2.12
CA VAL A 86 -23.09 -8.30 0.97
C VAL A 86 -22.06 -8.61 -0.13
N PRO A 87 -21.89 -9.89 -0.51
CA PRO A 87 -21.11 -10.24 -1.69
C PRO A 87 -21.60 -9.44 -2.90
N ASN A 88 -20.71 -9.06 -3.81
CA ASN A 88 -21.14 -8.35 -5.03
C ASN A 88 -22.15 -9.20 -5.83
N VAL A 89 -22.98 -8.55 -6.64
CA VAL A 89 -24.09 -9.22 -7.35
C VAL A 89 -23.60 -10.39 -8.20
N GLU A 90 -22.41 -10.28 -8.82
CA GLU A 90 -21.80 -11.35 -9.60
C GLU A 90 -21.43 -12.56 -8.74
N THR A 91 -20.88 -12.34 -7.54
CA THR A 91 -20.52 -13.41 -6.60
C THR A 91 -21.78 -14.11 -6.08
N ILE A 92 -22.85 -13.37 -5.79
CA ILE A 92 -24.14 -13.96 -5.40
C ILE A 92 -24.69 -14.83 -6.53
N ALA A 93 -24.70 -14.32 -7.77
CA ALA A 93 -25.17 -15.07 -8.93
C ALA A 93 -24.34 -16.34 -9.18
N ALA A 94 -23.02 -16.27 -9.05
CA ALA A 94 -22.13 -17.41 -9.17
C ALA A 94 -22.37 -18.46 -8.07
N MET A 95 -22.61 -18.02 -6.83
CA MET A 95 -22.96 -18.92 -5.72
C MET A 95 -24.33 -19.59 -5.94
N GLU A 96 -25.32 -18.86 -6.44
CA GLU A 96 -26.63 -19.41 -6.79
C GLU A 96 -26.54 -20.40 -7.96
N GLU A 97 -25.75 -20.09 -8.98
CA GLU A 97 -25.48 -20.98 -10.11
C GLU A 97 -24.77 -22.26 -9.68
N ALA A 98 -23.71 -22.16 -8.87
CA ALA A 98 -23.03 -23.32 -8.30
C ALA A 98 -23.98 -24.20 -7.49
N ASN A 99 -24.88 -23.59 -6.71
CA ASN A 99 -25.90 -24.32 -5.95
C ASN A 99 -26.92 -25.03 -6.87
N ARG A 100 -27.30 -24.44 -8.01
CA ARG A 100 -28.16 -25.10 -9.01
C ARG A 100 -27.46 -26.29 -9.64
N ILE A 101 -26.23 -26.11 -10.11
CA ILE A 101 -25.42 -27.16 -10.76
C ILE A 101 -25.16 -28.32 -9.81
N SER A 102 -24.88 -28.03 -8.53
CA SER A 102 -24.65 -29.07 -7.52
C SER A 102 -25.86 -29.99 -7.32
N ARG A 103 -27.08 -29.45 -7.43
CA ARG A 103 -28.34 -30.19 -7.23
C ARG A 103 -28.89 -30.81 -8.49
N ASP A 104 -28.41 -30.40 -9.67
CA ASP A 104 -28.82 -30.97 -10.95
C ASP A 104 -28.10 -32.32 -11.18
N PRO A 105 -28.84 -33.44 -11.28
CA PRO A 105 -28.25 -34.74 -11.60
C PRO A 105 -27.60 -34.81 -12.99
N ASN A 106 -28.02 -33.93 -13.91
CA ASN A 106 -27.52 -33.84 -15.28
C ASN A 106 -26.40 -32.80 -15.46
N ALA A 107 -26.00 -32.12 -14.39
CA ALA A 107 -24.87 -31.21 -14.44
C ALA A 107 -23.60 -31.94 -14.89
N LYS A 108 -22.84 -31.29 -15.77
CA LYS A 108 -21.57 -31.81 -16.25
C LYS A 108 -20.61 -32.01 -15.08
N ARG A 109 -20.16 -33.24 -14.88
CA ARG A 109 -19.21 -33.62 -13.84
C ARG A 109 -17.96 -34.16 -14.49
N TYR A 110 -16.83 -33.80 -13.92
CA TYR A 110 -15.52 -34.26 -14.37
C TYR A 110 -15.04 -35.37 -13.46
N SER A 111 -14.48 -36.40 -14.06
CA SER A 111 -14.00 -37.58 -13.34
C SER A 111 -12.55 -37.41 -12.84
N SER A 112 -11.81 -36.48 -13.44
CA SER A 112 -10.44 -36.12 -13.05
C SER A 112 -10.19 -34.62 -13.21
N PHE A 113 -9.15 -34.12 -12.54
CA PHE A 113 -8.73 -32.72 -12.64
C PHE A 113 -8.22 -32.39 -14.05
N GLU A 114 -7.56 -33.35 -14.71
CA GLU A 114 -7.03 -33.21 -16.07
C GLU A 114 -8.14 -32.96 -17.09
N GLU A 115 -9.28 -33.62 -16.94
CA GLU A 115 -10.46 -33.47 -17.82
C GLU A 115 -11.03 -32.06 -17.73
N LEU A 116 -11.22 -31.54 -16.51
CA LEU A 116 -11.72 -30.18 -16.26
C LEU A 116 -10.77 -29.12 -16.85
N VAL A 117 -9.46 -29.27 -16.62
CA VAL A 117 -8.46 -28.29 -17.08
C VAL A 117 -8.30 -28.32 -18.59
N ALA A 118 -8.42 -29.49 -19.23
CA ALA A 118 -8.37 -29.60 -20.68
C ALA A 118 -9.51 -28.83 -21.36
N GLU A 119 -10.71 -28.86 -20.78
CA GLU A 119 -11.86 -28.13 -21.32
C GLU A 119 -11.71 -26.61 -21.17
N VAL A 120 -11.39 -26.11 -19.97
CA VAL A 120 -11.20 -24.67 -19.73
C VAL A 120 -10.12 -24.07 -20.64
N LYS A 121 -9.07 -24.83 -20.93
CA LYS A 121 -8.00 -24.41 -21.85
C LYS A 121 -8.42 -24.41 -23.32
N ASN A 122 -9.42 -25.19 -23.70
CA ASN A 122 -9.94 -25.24 -25.06
C ASN A 122 -11.03 -24.18 -25.31
N GLU A 123 -11.58 -23.57 -24.26
CA GLU A 123 -12.59 -22.48 -24.34
C GLU A 123 -11.97 -21.06 -24.31
N LEU A 124 -10.66 -20.95 -24.06
CA LEU A 124 -9.87 -19.71 -24.14
C LEU A 124 -9.16 -19.60 -25.50
#